data_AF-A0A534QF48-F1
#
_entry.id   AF-A0A534QF48-F1
#
_cell.length_a   1.000
_cell.length_b   1.000
_cell.length_c   1.000
_cell.angle_alpha   90.00
_cell.angle_beta   90.00
_cell.angle_gamma   90.00
#
_symmetry.space_group_name_H-M   'P 1'
#
loop_
_entity.id
_entity.type
_entity.pdbx_description
1 polymer ?
#
loop_
_entity_poly.entity_id
_entity_poly.type
_entity_poly.pdbx_seq_one_letter_code
_entity_poly.pdbx_strand_id
1 'polypeptide(L)'
;MGGICTPQAPDTPCCSDADCASGICETGRCSGGSNANFGCITDTDCPGGGSCKTFIQPCAICNATTHVCNSGPNDGLACTPGDSIPNGDYPTSHDCPAPSSLNIGALPIGFVLDTGTVTRTAADLTDQANVFCGFCKNKTLNTFARKCNGSPTGANCTADSNCSSGQKCLAVPCTANADCTAVTGFTSCGQRTSGAFCSGDPTSAVNACSDLARTIVETGAPAGALTTGGASKPSTLVSIFCIPPTFNTLVDSAADLPGPGAVSLVGTTKLQ
;
A
#
# COMPACT_ATOMS: atom_id res chain seq x y z
N MET A 1 -9.49 -4.44 4.87
CA MET A 1 -8.63 -3.50 5.63
C MET A 1 -9.25 -3.39 7.01
N GLY A 2 -8.47 -3.61 8.06
CA GLY A 2 -8.97 -3.58 9.44
C GLY A 2 -9.12 -2.15 9.93
N GLY A 3 -10.15 -1.89 10.73
CA GLY A 3 -10.50 -0.59 11.27
C GLY A 3 -10.86 -0.61 12.74
N ILE A 4 -11.30 0.53 13.26
CA ILE A 4 -11.84 0.67 14.61
C ILE A 4 -13.28 1.17 14.52
N CYS A 5 -14.16 0.52 15.26
CA CYS A 5 -15.57 0.91 15.29
C CYS A 5 -15.76 2.26 15.95
N THR A 6 -16.58 3.11 15.33
CA THR A 6 -17.10 4.33 15.93
C THR A 6 -18.62 4.35 15.81
N PRO A 7 -19.39 4.70 16.86
CA PRO A 7 -18.98 5.21 18.18
C PRO A 7 -18.99 4.12 19.28
N GLN A 8 -18.37 2.97 19.03
CA GLN A 8 -18.34 1.86 20.00
C GLN A 8 -17.31 2.08 21.12
N ALA A 9 -17.03 1.05 21.93
CA ALA A 9 -15.94 1.13 22.89
C ALA A 9 -14.62 1.49 22.17
N PRO A 10 -13.77 2.33 22.77
CA PRO A 10 -12.46 2.65 22.20
C PRO A 10 -11.66 1.37 21.91
N ASP A 11 -10.84 1.41 20.86
CA ASP A 11 -10.04 0.28 20.35
C ASP A 11 -10.86 -0.96 19.93
N THR A 12 -12.18 -0.86 19.69
CA THR A 12 -12.98 -1.98 19.16
C THR A 12 -12.58 -2.27 17.71
N PRO A 13 -11.98 -3.42 17.39
CA PRO A 13 -11.53 -3.73 16.04
C PRO A 13 -12.69 -4.17 15.14
N CYS A 14 -12.59 -3.86 13.85
CA CYS A 14 -13.54 -4.29 12.82
C CYS A 14 -12.85 -4.56 11.49
N CYS A 15 -13.49 -5.34 10.63
CA CYS A 15 -13.09 -5.60 9.25
C CYS A 15 -14.15 -5.10 8.25
N SER A 16 -15.37 -4.88 8.74
CA SER A 16 -16.52 -4.34 8.04
C SER A 16 -17.47 -3.69 9.05
N ASP A 17 -18.43 -2.91 8.56
CA ASP A 17 -19.46 -2.30 9.40
C ASP A 17 -20.27 -3.34 10.20
N ALA A 18 -20.36 -4.58 9.71
CA ALA A 18 -21.06 -5.66 10.39
C ALA A 18 -20.39 -6.11 11.69
N ASP A 19 -19.08 -5.84 11.85
CA ASP A 19 -18.35 -6.13 13.09
C ASP A 19 -18.65 -5.10 14.18
N CYS A 20 -19.20 -3.95 13.79
CA CYS A 20 -19.62 -2.90 14.70
C CYS A 20 -21.07 -3.13 15.11
N ALA A 21 -21.31 -3.65 16.33
CA ALA A 21 -22.65 -3.77 16.90
C ALA A 21 -23.50 -2.48 16.84
N SER A 22 -22.85 -1.31 16.76
CA SER A 22 -23.43 -0.04 16.33
C SER A 22 -22.35 0.85 15.72
N GLY A 23 -22.52 1.33 14.48
CA GLY A 23 -21.60 2.30 13.89
C GLY A 23 -20.96 1.85 12.58
N ILE A 24 -19.83 2.47 12.26
CA ILE A 24 -19.06 2.27 11.01
C ILE A 24 -17.65 1.80 11.37
N CYS A 25 -17.08 0.97 10.50
CA CYS A 25 -15.70 0.52 10.62
C CYS A 25 -14.74 1.51 9.96
N GLU A 26 -14.02 2.29 10.77
CA GLU A 26 -13.14 3.33 10.25
C GLU A 26 -11.70 2.85 10.10
N THR A 27 -11.02 3.27 9.03
CA THR A 27 -9.67 2.82 8.68
C THR A 27 -8.56 3.47 9.50
N GLY A 28 -8.86 4.12 10.62
CA GLY A 28 -7.90 4.79 11.48
C GLY A 28 -8.35 4.91 12.91
N ARG A 29 -7.48 5.47 13.76
CA ARG A 29 -7.74 5.73 15.18
C ARG A 29 -7.22 7.09 15.64
N CYS A 30 -8.01 7.78 16.45
CA CYS A 30 -7.60 9.04 17.05
C CYS A 30 -6.45 8.86 18.07
N SER A 31 -5.31 9.48 17.77
CA SER A 31 -4.16 9.62 18.65
C SER A 31 -4.31 10.90 19.47
N GLY A 32 -5.00 10.82 20.60
CA GLY A 32 -5.29 11.95 21.48
C GLY A 32 -6.63 12.63 21.15
N GLY A 33 -6.88 13.78 21.79
CA GLY A 33 -8.16 14.46 21.72
C GLY A 33 -9.22 13.90 22.67
N SER A 34 -10.43 14.44 22.57
CA SER A 34 -11.59 14.09 23.41
C SER A 34 -12.19 12.72 23.10
N ASN A 35 -11.85 12.13 21.95
CA ASN A 35 -12.24 10.80 21.51
C ASN A 35 -11.01 9.95 21.14
N ALA A 36 -9.94 10.07 21.93
CA ALA A 36 -8.78 9.21 21.79
C ALA A 36 -9.19 7.73 21.72
N ASN A 37 -8.54 6.99 20.83
CA ASN A 37 -8.77 5.56 20.57
C ASN A 37 -10.09 5.17 19.87
N PHE A 38 -10.89 6.12 19.41
CA PHE A 38 -12.03 5.85 18.52
C PHE A 38 -11.61 5.81 17.05
N GLY A 39 -12.46 5.19 16.22
CA GLY A 39 -12.31 5.15 14.77
C GLY A 39 -12.31 6.54 14.14
N CYS A 40 -11.45 6.75 13.14
CA CYS A 40 -11.38 7.99 12.35
C CYS A 40 -10.93 7.71 10.91
N ILE A 41 -11.28 8.62 10.01
CA ILE A 41 -10.74 8.66 8.63
C ILE A 41 -9.76 9.83 8.49
N THR A 42 -10.03 10.94 9.18
CA THR A 42 -9.26 12.18 9.09
C THR A 42 -9.04 12.83 10.46
N ASP A 43 -8.09 13.77 10.56
CA ASP A 43 -7.85 14.53 11.79
C ASP A 43 -9.10 15.27 12.31
N THR A 44 -10.04 15.61 11.42
CA THR A 44 -11.31 16.27 11.78
C THR A 44 -12.15 15.39 12.70
N ASP A 45 -12.04 14.07 12.54
CA ASP A 45 -12.74 13.10 13.37
C ASP A 45 -12.12 13.01 14.77
N CYS A 46 -11.01 13.70 15.06
CA CYS A 46 -10.29 13.67 16.33
C CYS A 46 -10.30 15.03 17.08
N PRO A 47 -11.48 15.51 17.53
CA PRO A 47 -11.62 16.79 18.20
C PRO A 47 -10.81 16.90 19.50
N GLY A 48 -10.38 18.11 19.85
CA GLY A 48 -9.62 18.39 21.06
C GLY A 48 -8.10 18.28 20.90
N GLY A 49 -7.60 18.48 19.67
CA GLY A 49 -6.17 18.44 19.36
C GLY A 49 -5.62 17.02 19.16
N GLY A 50 -6.49 16.05 18.85
CA GLY A 50 -6.07 14.73 18.40
C GLY A 50 -5.71 14.73 16.91
N SER A 51 -5.00 13.69 16.48
CA SER A 51 -4.73 13.42 15.06
C SER A 51 -5.17 12.00 14.73
N CYS A 52 -5.71 11.79 13.54
CA CYS A 52 -6.11 10.49 13.05
C CYS A 52 -4.89 9.72 12.55
N LYS A 53 -4.65 8.55 13.15
CA LYS A 53 -3.68 7.58 12.66
C LYS A 53 -4.41 6.55 11.82
N THR A 54 -4.35 6.67 10.51
CA THR A 54 -4.91 5.66 9.59
C THR A 54 -4.09 4.38 9.67
N PHE A 55 -4.76 3.24 9.78
CA PHE A 55 -4.17 1.91 9.72
C PHE A 55 -4.05 1.45 8.27
N ILE A 56 -2.91 0.86 7.94
CA ILE A 56 -2.75 0.06 6.71
C ILE A 56 -2.80 -1.43 7.07
N GLN A 57 -3.65 -1.81 8.03
CA GLN A 57 -3.72 -3.19 8.50
C GLN A 57 -4.56 -4.08 7.57
N PRO A 58 -3.99 -5.15 6.98
CA PRO A 58 -4.73 -6.10 6.15
C PRO A 58 -5.67 -6.99 6.99
N CYS A 59 -6.82 -7.32 6.42
CA CYS A 59 -7.75 -8.31 6.99
C CYS A 59 -7.30 -9.73 6.66
N ALA A 60 -6.28 -10.13 7.40
CA ALA A 60 -6.23 -11.36 8.18
C ALA A 60 -5.16 -11.10 9.24
N ILE A 61 -5.57 -10.73 10.45
CA ILE A 61 -4.68 -10.39 11.56
C ILE A 61 -4.68 -11.49 12.60
N CYS A 62 -3.51 -11.80 13.14
CA CYS A 62 -3.42 -12.56 14.37
C CYS A 62 -3.73 -11.68 15.57
N ASN A 63 -4.80 -12.01 16.28
CA ASN A 63 -5.20 -11.31 17.49
C ASN A 63 -4.17 -11.53 18.60
N ALA A 64 -3.58 -10.44 19.09
CA ALA A 64 -2.55 -10.48 20.12
C ALA A 64 -3.03 -11.00 21.49
N THR A 65 -4.35 -11.02 21.72
CA THR A 65 -4.96 -11.48 22.99
C THR A 65 -5.40 -12.93 22.89
N THR A 66 -6.05 -13.30 21.78
CA THR A 66 -6.63 -14.64 21.61
C THR A 66 -5.71 -15.61 20.87
N HIS A 67 -4.62 -15.10 20.27
CA HIS A 67 -3.69 -15.87 19.45
C HIS A 67 -4.36 -16.65 18.31
N VAL A 68 -5.44 -16.09 17.76
CA VAL A 68 -6.15 -16.65 16.60
C VAL A 68 -6.33 -15.61 15.50
N CYS A 69 -6.43 -16.07 14.26
CA CYS A 69 -6.75 -15.19 13.14
C CYS A 69 -8.21 -14.71 13.25
N ASN A 70 -8.42 -13.40 13.10
CA ASN A 70 -9.77 -12.81 13.14
C ASN A 70 -10.53 -12.88 11.80
N SER A 71 -9.85 -13.26 10.71
CA SER A 71 -10.44 -13.37 9.37
C SER A 71 -9.53 -14.14 8.41
N GLY A 72 -10.05 -14.43 7.21
CA GLY A 72 -9.30 -15.07 6.12
C GLY A 72 -9.42 -16.60 6.13
N PRO A 73 -8.66 -17.31 5.29
CA PRO A 73 -8.70 -18.77 5.20
C PRO A 73 -8.34 -19.49 6.51
N ASN A 74 -7.64 -18.79 7.40
CA ASN A 74 -7.23 -19.30 8.70
C ASN A 74 -8.09 -18.72 9.85
N ASP A 75 -9.27 -18.15 9.57
CA ASP A 75 -10.17 -17.63 10.60
C ASP A 75 -10.41 -18.66 11.74
N GLY A 76 -10.21 -18.21 12.97
CA GLY A 76 -10.29 -19.03 14.18
C GLY A 76 -9.13 -20.01 14.40
N LEU A 77 -8.16 -20.10 13.49
CA LEU A 77 -6.95 -20.92 13.67
C LEU A 77 -5.90 -20.16 14.45
N ALA A 78 -5.06 -20.93 15.16
CA ALA A 78 -3.96 -20.39 15.94
C ALA A 78 -2.93 -19.67 15.05
N CYS A 79 -2.35 -18.60 15.58
CA CYS A 79 -1.36 -17.78 14.91
C CYS A 79 -0.40 -17.17 15.93
N THR A 80 0.76 -16.74 15.45
CA THR A 80 1.74 -15.99 16.25
C THR A 80 1.61 -14.51 15.90
N PRO A 81 1.22 -13.65 16.85
CA PRO A 81 1.25 -12.20 16.63
C PRO A 81 2.67 -11.76 16.31
N GLY A 82 2.85 -10.86 15.34
CA GLY A 82 4.16 -10.23 15.16
C GLY A 82 4.45 -9.27 16.32
N ASP A 83 5.64 -9.40 16.92
CA ASP A 83 5.98 -8.81 18.23
C ASP A 83 6.21 -7.28 18.26
N SER A 84 5.67 -6.51 17.31
CA SER A 84 5.85 -5.05 17.27
C SER A 84 4.56 -4.31 17.66
N ILE A 85 4.51 -3.78 18.89
CA ILE A 85 3.47 -2.88 19.43
C ILE A 85 4.19 -1.76 20.24
N PRO A 86 3.71 -0.48 20.36
CA PRO A 86 2.37 0.05 20.04
C PRO A 86 2.37 1.35 19.22
N ASN A 87 1.70 1.35 18.07
CA ASN A 87 0.92 2.51 17.60
C ASN A 87 -0.26 2.14 16.67
N GLY A 88 -0.55 0.84 16.51
CA GLY A 88 -1.74 0.32 15.82
C GLY A 88 -1.50 -0.29 14.44
N ASP A 89 -0.28 -0.20 13.93
CA ASP A 89 0.15 -0.98 12.77
C ASP A 89 0.68 -2.34 13.26
N TYR A 90 -0.21 -3.32 13.41
CA TYR A 90 0.27 -4.69 13.60
C TYR A 90 0.75 -5.23 12.24
N PRO A 91 1.93 -5.84 12.16
CA PRO A 91 2.27 -6.63 10.99
C PRO A 91 1.26 -7.77 10.89
N THR A 92 0.73 -8.02 9.69
CA THR A 92 0.04 -9.27 9.41
C THR A 92 0.96 -10.40 9.82
N SER A 93 0.55 -11.23 10.77
CA SER A 93 1.20 -12.51 10.96
C SER A 93 1.16 -13.24 9.62
N HIS A 94 2.28 -13.76 9.14
CA HIS A 94 2.30 -14.66 7.99
C HIS A 94 1.35 -15.86 8.18
N ASP A 95 0.98 -16.16 9.43
CA ASP A 95 0.05 -17.20 9.86
C ASP A 95 -1.42 -16.89 9.54
N CYS A 96 -1.77 -15.64 9.24
CA CYS A 96 -3.12 -15.23 8.85
C CYS A 96 -3.07 -14.67 7.42
N PRO A 97 -3.07 -15.56 6.40
CA PRO A 97 -3.00 -15.13 5.01
C PRO A 97 -4.27 -14.38 4.62
N ALA A 98 -4.13 -13.37 3.78
CA ALA A 98 -5.27 -12.78 3.09
C ALA A 98 -6.03 -13.87 2.29
N PRO A 99 -7.33 -13.68 2.00
CA PRO A 99 -8.08 -14.55 1.09
C PRO A 99 -7.28 -14.80 -0.20
N SER A 100 -7.31 -16.02 -0.73
CA SER A 100 -6.51 -16.40 -1.91
C SER A 100 -6.80 -15.56 -3.15
N SER A 101 -7.98 -14.92 -3.23
CA SER A 101 -8.34 -13.95 -4.27
C SER A 101 -7.65 -12.59 -4.14
N LEU A 102 -7.06 -12.28 -2.99
CA LEU A 102 -6.37 -11.02 -2.66
C LEU A 102 -4.88 -11.22 -2.34
N ASN A 103 -4.41 -12.46 -2.32
CA ASN A 103 -3.01 -12.78 -2.08
C ASN A 103 -2.21 -12.68 -3.38
N ILE A 104 -1.52 -11.55 -3.54
CA ILE A 104 -0.67 -11.25 -4.70
C ILE A 104 0.72 -11.92 -4.66
N GLY A 105 0.98 -12.76 -3.64
CA GLY A 105 2.28 -13.37 -3.40
C GLY A 105 3.30 -12.38 -2.83
N ALA A 106 4.53 -12.85 -2.58
CA ALA A 106 5.64 -12.00 -2.18
C ALA A 106 6.17 -11.24 -3.41
N LEU A 107 5.76 -9.99 -3.60
CA LEU A 107 6.36 -9.10 -4.58
C LEU A 107 7.68 -8.56 -4.02
N PRO A 108 8.85 -8.85 -4.63
CA PRO A 108 10.10 -8.26 -4.20
C PRO A 108 10.09 -6.77 -4.54
N ILE A 109 9.72 -5.94 -3.57
CA ILE A 109 9.73 -4.48 -3.69
C ILE A 109 10.94 -3.97 -2.91
N GLY A 110 11.88 -3.35 -3.61
CA GLY A 110 12.99 -2.65 -2.97
C GLY A 110 12.48 -1.36 -2.34
N PHE A 111 12.45 -1.29 -1.01
CA PHE A 111 12.11 -0.07 -0.31
C PHE A 111 13.32 0.87 -0.26
N VAL A 112 13.14 2.11 -0.71
CA VAL A 112 14.08 3.19 -0.45
C VAL A 112 13.61 3.89 0.82
N LEU A 113 14.09 3.41 1.96
CA LEU A 113 13.62 3.84 3.27
C LEU A 113 14.26 5.16 3.68
N ASP A 114 13.43 6.12 4.11
CA ASP A 114 13.85 7.43 4.62
C ASP A 114 13.30 7.64 6.03
N THR A 115 14.01 8.40 6.87
CA THR A 115 13.55 8.76 8.22
C THR A 115 12.94 10.15 8.30
N GLY A 116 13.00 10.92 7.22
CA GLY A 116 12.32 12.19 7.02
C GLY A 116 11.00 12.04 6.29
N THR A 117 10.43 13.17 5.85
CA THR A 117 9.20 13.18 5.05
C THR A 117 9.55 12.93 3.59
N VAL A 118 8.89 11.94 2.97
CA VAL A 118 8.97 11.65 1.54
C VAL A 118 7.64 12.05 0.90
N THR A 119 7.70 12.66 -0.27
CA THR A 119 6.52 13.11 -1.00
C THR A 119 6.62 12.71 -2.46
N ARG A 120 5.50 12.25 -3.03
CA ARG A 120 5.35 12.02 -4.46
C ARG A 120 4.08 12.66 -4.95
N THR A 121 4.19 13.49 -5.99
CA THR A 121 3.04 14.14 -6.63
C THR A 121 2.85 13.56 -8.02
N ALA A 122 1.59 13.29 -8.37
CA ALA A 122 1.23 12.75 -9.66
C ALA A 122 1.41 13.79 -10.79
N ALA A 123 1.69 13.31 -11.99
CA ALA A 123 1.69 14.12 -13.21
C ALA A 123 0.40 13.87 -14.01
N ASP A 124 -0.10 14.92 -14.66
CA ASP A 124 -1.11 14.75 -15.71
C ASP A 124 -0.40 14.52 -17.04
N LEU A 125 -0.60 13.33 -17.60
CA LEU A 125 -0.09 12.96 -18.91
C LEU A 125 -1.21 13.10 -19.94
N THR A 126 -0.83 13.21 -21.21
CA THR A 126 -1.78 13.45 -22.33
C THR A 126 -2.95 12.45 -22.36
N ASP A 127 -2.68 11.18 -22.05
CA ASP A 127 -3.69 10.11 -22.11
C ASP A 127 -4.23 9.69 -20.73
N GLN A 128 -3.63 10.16 -19.64
CA GLN A 128 -4.04 9.80 -18.28
C GLN A 128 -3.61 10.87 -17.28
N ALA A 129 -4.58 11.39 -16.53
CA ALA A 129 -4.32 12.29 -15.40
C ALA A 129 -3.86 11.52 -14.15
N ASN A 130 -3.25 12.23 -13.20
CA ASN A 130 -2.83 11.71 -11.89
C ASN A 130 -2.01 10.40 -11.97
N VAL A 131 -0.97 10.39 -12.80
CA VAL A 131 -0.03 9.27 -12.92
C VAL A 131 1.13 9.46 -11.94
N PHE A 132 1.27 8.54 -11.00
CA PHE A 132 2.43 8.40 -10.13
C PHE A 132 3.48 7.49 -10.74
N CYS A 133 3.06 6.40 -11.40
CA CYS A 133 3.91 5.30 -11.85
C CYS A 133 3.68 4.97 -13.33
N GLY A 134 4.34 5.71 -14.22
CA GLY A 134 4.18 5.55 -15.66
C GLY A 134 4.86 4.29 -16.21
N PHE A 135 4.09 3.49 -16.94
CA PHE A 135 4.54 2.39 -17.79
C PHE A 135 3.87 2.46 -19.17
N CYS A 136 4.56 1.99 -20.21
CA CYS A 136 4.00 1.99 -21.56
C CYS A 136 2.78 1.07 -21.63
N LYS A 137 1.65 1.66 -22.01
CA LYS A 137 0.30 1.14 -21.87
C LYS A 137 -0.41 1.09 -23.23
N ASN A 138 -1.15 0.00 -23.46
CA ASN A 138 -2.18 -0.03 -24.48
C ASN A 138 -3.45 0.56 -23.87
N LYS A 139 -3.77 1.80 -24.24
CA LYS A 139 -4.91 2.54 -23.64
C LYS A 139 -6.25 1.85 -23.84
N THR A 140 -6.43 1.10 -24.93
CA THR A 140 -7.69 0.44 -25.26
C THR A 140 -7.88 -0.84 -24.45
N LEU A 141 -6.81 -1.62 -24.26
CA LEU A 141 -6.87 -2.90 -23.58
C LEU A 141 -6.54 -2.83 -22.08
N ASN A 142 -6.05 -1.67 -21.61
CA ASN A 142 -5.54 -1.47 -20.26
C ASN A 142 -4.46 -2.51 -19.87
N THR A 143 -3.58 -2.83 -20.83
CA THR A 143 -2.44 -3.75 -20.67
C THR A 143 -1.13 -3.02 -20.82
N PHE A 144 -0.03 -3.60 -20.32
CA PHE A 144 1.28 -2.97 -20.23
C PHE A 144 2.34 -3.72 -21.04
N ALA A 145 3.27 -2.95 -21.60
CA ALA A 145 4.36 -3.49 -22.39
C ALA A 145 5.36 -4.23 -21.51
N ARG A 146 5.89 -5.33 -22.05
CA ARG A 146 6.89 -6.17 -21.40
C ARG A 146 8.07 -6.38 -22.34
N LYS A 147 9.26 -5.95 -21.92
CA LYS A 147 10.49 -6.04 -22.71
C LYS A 147 11.69 -6.43 -21.86
N CYS A 148 12.72 -6.99 -22.51
CA CYS A 148 13.97 -7.29 -21.83
C CYS A 148 14.61 -6.00 -21.29
N ASN A 149 14.98 -6.03 -20.01
CA ASN A 149 15.41 -4.92 -19.17
C ASN A 149 14.44 -3.72 -19.10
N GLY A 150 13.17 -3.90 -19.48
CA GLY A 150 12.20 -2.80 -19.54
C GLY A 150 12.59 -1.72 -20.54
N SER A 151 13.47 -2.02 -21.50
CA SER A 151 13.89 -1.05 -22.49
C SER A 151 12.82 -0.86 -23.57
N PRO A 152 12.45 0.37 -23.96
CA PRO A 152 11.52 0.61 -25.07
C PRO A 152 11.98 -0.02 -26.40
N THR A 153 13.28 -0.18 -26.60
CA THR A 153 13.88 -0.80 -27.80
C THR A 153 14.30 -2.26 -27.56
N GLY A 154 14.08 -2.79 -26.36
CA GLY A 154 14.38 -4.19 -26.03
C GLY A 154 13.52 -5.18 -26.81
N ALA A 155 13.96 -6.44 -26.81
CA ALA A 155 13.17 -7.55 -27.32
C ALA A 155 11.91 -7.74 -26.47
N ASN A 156 10.81 -8.13 -27.12
CA ASN A 156 9.60 -8.56 -26.41
C ASN A 156 9.89 -9.85 -25.65
N CYS A 157 9.30 -10.01 -24.47
CA CYS A 157 9.52 -11.19 -23.65
C CYS A 157 8.27 -11.56 -22.85
N THR A 158 8.16 -12.84 -22.48
CA THR A 158 7.09 -13.39 -21.62
C THR A 158 7.63 -14.00 -20.33
N ALA A 159 8.94 -14.23 -20.25
CA ALA A 159 9.67 -14.65 -19.06
C ALA A 159 11.14 -14.22 -19.18
N ASP A 160 11.88 -14.24 -18.08
CA ASP A 160 13.32 -13.94 -18.06
C ASP A 160 14.12 -14.85 -19.02
N SER A 161 13.68 -16.10 -19.20
CA SER A 161 14.30 -17.06 -20.11
C SER A 161 14.22 -16.67 -21.58
N ASN A 162 13.37 -15.69 -21.93
CA ASN A 162 13.28 -15.15 -23.30
C ASN A 162 14.23 -13.97 -23.52
N CYS A 163 14.97 -13.55 -22.50
CA CYS A 163 15.93 -12.47 -22.59
C CYS A 163 17.37 -13.01 -22.63
N SER A 164 18.29 -12.19 -23.12
CA SER A 164 19.71 -12.53 -23.11
C SER A 164 20.20 -12.72 -21.67
N SER A 165 21.27 -13.49 -21.48
CA SER A 165 21.81 -13.79 -20.16
C SER A 165 22.00 -12.52 -19.30
N GLY A 166 21.50 -12.55 -18.07
CA GLY A 166 21.53 -11.44 -17.11
C GLY A 166 20.43 -10.39 -17.28
N GLN A 167 19.61 -10.46 -18.33
CA GLN A 167 18.49 -9.56 -18.52
C GLN A 167 17.22 -10.07 -17.83
N LYS A 168 16.36 -9.13 -17.46
CA LYS A 168 15.06 -9.40 -16.83
C LYS A 168 13.91 -8.99 -17.71
N CYS A 169 12.83 -9.73 -17.67
CA CYS A 169 11.63 -9.43 -18.44
C CYS A 169 10.73 -8.47 -17.65
N LEU A 170 10.84 -7.17 -17.94
CA LEU A 170 10.28 -6.11 -17.11
C LEU A 170 9.29 -5.24 -17.88
N ALA A 171 8.47 -4.50 -17.15
CA ALA A 171 7.65 -3.45 -17.72
C ALA A 171 8.52 -2.29 -18.24
N VAL A 172 8.05 -1.61 -19.28
CA VAL A 172 8.76 -0.44 -19.85
C VAL A 172 8.33 0.82 -19.10
N PRO A 173 9.18 1.42 -18.25
CA PRO A 173 8.83 2.64 -17.54
C PRO A 173 8.76 3.82 -18.50
N CYS A 174 7.94 4.81 -18.17
CA CYS A 174 7.80 6.04 -18.95
C CYS A 174 7.44 7.22 -18.04
N THR A 175 7.67 8.41 -18.56
CA THR A 175 7.26 9.69 -17.98
C THR A 175 6.37 10.48 -18.92
N ALA A 176 6.37 10.15 -20.22
CA ALA A 176 5.48 10.70 -21.23
C ALA A 176 5.24 9.70 -22.37
N ASN A 177 4.23 9.95 -23.21
CA ASN A 177 3.93 9.12 -24.39
C ASN A 177 5.12 8.98 -25.36
N ALA A 178 6.00 9.99 -25.40
CA ALA A 178 7.20 9.99 -26.25
C ALA A 178 8.14 8.81 -25.93
N ASP A 179 8.22 8.41 -24.66
CA ASP A 179 9.07 7.29 -24.21
C ASP A 179 8.58 5.94 -24.77
N CYS A 180 7.30 5.88 -25.17
CA CYS A 180 6.62 4.67 -25.62
C CYS A 180 6.53 4.54 -27.14
N THR A 181 7.09 5.48 -27.88
CA THR A 181 7.02 5.52 -29.36
C THR A 181 7.64 4.30 -30.03
N ALA A 182 8.70 3.72 -29.44
CA ALA A 182 9.34 2.49 -29.93
C ALA A 182 8.62 1.19 -29.51
N VAL A 183 7.51 1.29 -28.76
CA VAL A 183 6.80 0.16 -28.18
C VAL A 183 5.49 -0.07 -28.95
N THR A 184 5.55 -0.91 -29.98
CA THR A 184 4.42 -1.21 -30.85
C THR A 184 3.17 -1.63 -30.05
N GLY A 185 2.07 -0.91 -30.21
CA GLY A 185 0.79 -1.20 -29.55
C GLY A 185 0.66 -0.69 -28.11
N PHE A 186 1.68 -0.08 -27.53
CA PHE A 186 1.67 0.46 -26.16
C PHE A 186 2.19 1.89 -26.13
N THR A 187 1.56 2.78 -26.88
CA THR A 187 2.07 4.15 -27.16
C THR A 187 1.70 5.19 -26.10
N SER A 188 0.95 4.79 -25.07
CA SER A 188 0.49 5.68 -24.01
C SER A 188 1.34 5.48 -22.77
N CYS A 189 1.69 6.55 -22.08
CA CYS A 189 2.31 6.45 -20.77
C CYS A 189 1.25 6.55 -19.68
N GLY A 190 1.18 5.56 -18.81
CA GLY A 190 0.19 5.56 -17.75
C GLY A 190 0.39 4.45 -16.73
N GLN A 191 -0.50 4.43 -15.76
CA GLN A 191 -0.62 3.35 -14.76
C GLN A 191 -1.98 2.68 -14.94
N ARG A 192 -2.35 1.69 -14.11
CA ARG A 192 -3.61 0.97 -14.33
C ARG A 192 -4.82 1.89 -14.26
N THR A 193 -4.99 2.55 -13.13
CA THR A 193 -6.07 3.52 -12.88
C THR A 193 -5.50 4.86 -12.43
N SER A 194 -6.17 5.97 -12.73
CA SER A 194 -5.74 7.31 -12.29
C SER A 194 -5.70 7.39 -10.76
N GLY A 195 -4.73 8.11 -10.19
CA GLY A 195 -4.64 8.37 -8.75
C GLY A 195 -3.75 7.40 -7.98
N ALA A 196 -3.77 7.51 -6.66
CA ALA A 196 -3.09 6.60 -5.74
C ALA A 196 -4.11 5.96 -4.80
N PHE A 197 -4.02 4.63 -4.62
CA PHE A 197 -4.82 3.83 -3.69
C PHE A 197 -6.35 3.84 -3.92
N CYS A 198 -6.80 4.66 -4.86
CA CYS A 198 -8.15 5.16 -4.95
C CYS A 198 -8.31 5.83 -6.33
N SER A 199 -9.42 5.54 -7.00
CA SER A 199 -9.68 5.95 -8.39
C SER A 199 -10.53 7.22 -8.55
N GLY A 200 -10.96 7.82 -7.44
CA GLY A 200 -11.97 8.90 -7.41
C GLY A 200 -13.35 8.45 -7.90
N ASP A 201 -13.55 7.15 -8.12
CA ASP A 201 -14.82 6.54 -8.49
C ASP A 201 -15.43 5.84 -7.26
N PRO A 202 -16.51 6.38 -6.67
CA PRO A 202 -17.17 5.77 -5.52
C PRO A 202 -17.87 4.44 -5.86
N THR A 203 -17.94 4.08 -7.14
CA THR A 203 -18.53 2.81 -7.63
C THR A 203 -17.48 1.77 -8.01
N SER A 204 -16.18 2.08 -7.86
CA SER A 204 -15.10 1.15 -8.19
C SER A 204 -15.14 -0.11 -7.33
N ALA A 205 -15.21 -1.27 -7.97
CA ALA A 205 -15.19 -2.57 -7.29
C ALA A 205 -13.84 -2.91 -6.62
N VAL A 206 -12.79 -2.14 -6.92
CA VAL A 206 -11.42 -2.40 -6.42
C VAL A 206 -11.03 -1.40 -5.35
N ASN A 207 -11.30 -0.10 -5.55
CA ASN A 207 -10.98 0.97 -4.60
C ASN A 207 -12.01 2.11 -4.71
N ALA A 208 -13.17 1.95 -4.07
CA ALA A 208 -14.22 2.96 -4.02
C ALA A 208 -13.79 4.15 -3.15
N CYS A 209 -13.75 5.34 -3.72
CA CYS A 209 -13.44 6.58 -3.02
C CYS A 209 -14.00 7.78 -3.81
N SER A 210 -14.34 8.87 -3.13
CA SER A 210 -14.80 10.11 -3.77
C SER A 210 -13.68 11.07 -4.16
N ASP A 211 -12.51 10.96 -3.54
CA ASP A 211 -11.42 11.93 -3.68
C ASP A 211 -10.18 11.31 -4.31
N LEU A 212 -9.83 11.80 -5.50
CA LEU A 212 -8.66 11.32 -6.22
C LEU A 212 -7.36 11.85 -5.59
N ALA A 213 -6.60 10.96 -4.95
CA ALA A 213 -5.31 11.33 -4.35
C ALA A 213 -4.30 11.80 -5.41
N ARG A 214 -3.77 13.02 -5.23
CA ARG A 214 -2.79 13.63 -6.15
C ARG A 214 -1.39 13.74 -5.59
N THR A 215 -1.25 13.70 -4.28
CA THR A 215 0.04 13.71 -3.58
C THR A 215 0.01 12.65 -2.50
N ILE A 216 1.03 11.81 -2.47
CA ILE A 216 1.31 10.88 -1.38
C ILE A 216 2.36 11.54 -0.51
N VAL A 217 2.09 11.63 0.79
CA VAL A 217 3.03 12.13 1.79
C VAL A 217 3.22 11.02 2.81
N GLU A 218 4.46 10.62 3.01
CA GLU A 218 4.83 9.70 4.06
C GLU A 218 5.79 10.42 5.02
N THR A 219 5.50 10.38 6.32
CA THR A 219 6.29 11.09 7.33
C THR A 219 7.07 10.10 8.18
N GLY A 220 8.37 10.02 7.95
CA GLY A 220 9.30 9.29 8.80
C GLY A 220 9.64 10.04 10.10
N ALA A 221 10.30 9.32 11.00
CA ALA A 221 10.90 9.88 12.20
C ALA A 221 12.26 9.21 12.49
N PRO A 222 13.37 9.96 12.55
CA PRO A 222 14.66 9.38 12.88
C PRO A 222 14.69 8.95 14.34
N ALA A 223 15.43 7.89 14.62
CA ALA A 223 15.84 7.60 15.98
C ALA A 223 16.65 8.77 16.52
N GLY A 224 16.19 9.41 17.60
CA GLY A 224 16.98 10.42 18.31
C GLY A 224 18.32 9.86 18.79
N ALA A 225 19.19 10.70 19.35
CA ALA A 225 20.56 10.31 19.71
C ALA A 225 20.66 8.97 20.48
N LEU A 226 21.37 7.99 19.93
CA LEU A 226 21.54 6.68 20.57
C LEU A 226 22.73 6.68 21.53
N THR A 227 22.62 5.92 22.62
CA THR A 227 23.69 5.71 23.61
C THR A 227 23.99 4.23 23.72
N THR A 228 25.27 3.83 23.71
CA THR A 228 25.70 2.43 23.92
C THR A 228 25.11 1.86 25.20
N GLY A 229 24.46 0.71 25.12
CA GLY A 229 23.78 0.08 26.28
C GLY A 229 22.53 0.80 26.79
N GLY A 230 22.09 1.87 26.09
CA GLY A 230 20.89 2.62 26.45
C GLY A 230 19.59 1.95 26.03
N ALA A 231 18.47 2.54 26.46
CA ALA A 231 17.14 2.11 26.05
C ALA A 231 16.93 2.26 24.53
N SER A 232 16.17 1.33 23.94
CA SER A 232 15.77 1.42 22.53
C SER A 232 14.95 2.68 22.29
N LYS A 233 15.23 3.37 21.18
CA LYS A 233 14.52 4.59 20.77
C LYS A 233 13.61 4.32 19.57
N PRO A 234 12.40 4.88 19.53
CA PRO A 234 11.51 4.70 18.39
C PRO A 234 12.07 5.39 17.13
N SER A 235 11.81 4.79 15.97
CA SER A 235 12.09 5.34 14.64
C SER A 235 10.98 4.91 13.69
N THR A 236 10.65 5.76 12.71
CA THR A 236 9.75 5.44 11.61
C THR A 236 10.50 5.64 10.30
N LEU A 237 10.55 4.60 9.48
CA LEU A 237 11.16 4.61 8.16
C LEU A 237 10.04 4.54 7.13
N VAL A 238 10.05 5.43 6.15
CA VAL A 238 8.99 5.52 5.15
C VAL A 238 9.51 5.38 3.73
N SER A 239 8.64 4.98 2.80
CA SER A 239 8.97 4.96 1.37
C SER A 239 7.72 5.09 0.50
N ILE A 240 7.89 5.69 -0.67
CA ILE A 240 6.90 5.69 -1.76
C ILE A 240 7.59 5.11 -3.00
N PHE A 241 6.99 4.07 -3.60
CA PHE A 241 7.59 3.31 -4.69
C PHE A 241 6.56 2.99 -5.79
N CYS A 242 7.03 2.49 -6.92
CA CYS A 242 6.17 2.01 -8.00
C CYS A 242 6.16 0.50 -8.06
N ILE A 243 4.97 -0.08 -8.06
CA ILE A 243 4.79 -1.51 -8.27
C ILE A 243 4.55 -1.74 -9.76
N PRO A 244 5.43 -2.47 -10.47
CA PRO A 244 5.21 -2.81 -11.87
C PRO A 244 4.02 -3.77 -12.03
N PRO A 245 3.45 -3.91 -13.24
CA PRO A 245 2.47 -4.96 -13.49
C PRO A 245 3.09 -6.34 -13.24
N THR A 246 2.29 -7.26 -12.71
CA THR A 246 2.63 -8.69 -12.65
C THR A 246 2.38 -9.38 -13.99
N PHE A 247 1.60 -8.72 -14.86
CA PHE A 247 1.10 -9.22 -16.15
C PHE A 247 0.20 -10.45 -16.01
N ASN A 248 -0.30 -10.70 -14.80
CA ASN A 248 -1.43 -11.57 -14.57
C ASN A 248 -2.65 -10.67 -14.43
N THR A 249 -3.60 -10.78 -15.36
CA THR A 249 -4.76 -9.88 -15.42
C THR A 249 -5.63 -9.92 -14.16
N LEU A 250 -5.72 -11.07 -13.49
CA LEU A 250 -6.48 -11.21 -12.24
C LEU A 250 -5.77 -10.49 -11.09
N VAL A 251 -4.45 -10.67 -10.98
CA VAL A 251 -3.64 -10.02 -9.94
C VAL A 251 -3.58 -8.50 -10.16
N ASP A 252 -3.28 -8.09 -11.38
CA ASP A 252 -3.20 -6.68 -11.75
C ASP A 252 -4.55 -5.99 -11.60
N SER A 253 -5.66 -6.71 -11.81
CA SER A 253 -6.99 -6.15 -11.57
C SER A 253 -7.38 -6.05 -10.12
N ALA A 254 -7.08 -7.06 -9.31
CA ALA A 254 -7.41 -7.07 -7.89
C ALA A 254 -6.57 -6.07 -7.08
N ALA A 255 -5.30 -5.87 -7.44
CA ALA A 255 -4.37 -4.98 -6.74
C ALA A 255 -4.15 -3.63 -7.44
N ASP A 256 -4.91 -3.36 -8.51
CA ASP A 256 -4.81 -2.17 -9.34
C ASP A 256 -3.38 -1.86 -9.86
N LEU A 257 -2.69 -2.88 -10.37
CA LEU A 257 -1.28 -2.79 -10.79
C LEU A 257 -1.12 -2.59 -12.30
N PRO A 258 -0.16 -1.75 -12.75
CA PRO A 258 0.80 -1.01 -11.96
C PRO A 258 0.18 0.23 -11.30
N GLY A 259 0.76 0.60 -10.16
CA GLY A 259 0.34 1.76 -9.38
C GLY A 259 1.39 2.13 -8.32
N PRO A 260 1.20 3.25 -7.62
CA PRO A 260 2.04 3.61 -6.49
C PRO A 260 1.79 2.67 -5.30
N GLY A 261 2.86 2.38 -4.57
CA GLY A 261 2.81 1.83 -3.24
C GLY A 261 3.45 2.80 -2.25
N ALA A 262 2.99 2.77 -1.00
CA ALA A 262 3.62 3.48 0.10
C ALA A 262 3.73 2.55 1.31
N VAL A 263 4.75 2.78 2.12
CA VAL A 263 5.00 1.97 3.31
C VAL A 263 5.58 2.83 4.42
N SER A 264 5.15 2.56 5.65
CA SER A 264 5.71 3.08 6.89
C SER A 264 6.11 1.92 7.78
N LEU A 265 7.39 1.85 8.11
CA LEU A 265 8.00 0.84 8.98
C LEU A 265 8.38 1.51 10.29
N VAL A 266 7.57 1.28 11.31
CA VAL A 266 7.83 1.75 12.66
C VAL A 266 8.62 0.69 13.42
N GLY A 267 9.69 1.10 14.10
CA GLY A 267 10.53 0.19 14.88
C GLY A 267 11.24 0.88 16.03
N THR A 268 12.11 0.14 16.70
CA THR A 268 13.04 0.71 17.68
C THR A 268 14.48 0.39 17.34
N THR A 269 15.36 1.33 17.58
CA THR A 269 16.80 1.20 17.34
C THR A 269 17.55 1.37 18.65
N LYS A 270 18.59 0.57 18.87
CA LYS A 270 19.52 0.72 19.99
C LYS A 270 20.95 0.51 19.50
N LEU A 271 21.90 1.16 20.19
CA LEU A 271 23.31 0.91 19.97
C LEU A 271 23.74 -0.23 20.91
N GLN A 272 24.24 -1.33 20.34
CA GLN A 272 24.78 -2.45 21.11
C GLN A 272 26.11 -2.09 21.77
#